data_AF-A0A964J0M3-F1
#
_entry.id   AF-A0A964J0M3-F1
#
_cell.length_a   1.000
_cell.length_b   1.000
_cell.length_c   1.000
_cell.angle_alpha   90.00
_cell.angle_beta   90.00
_cell.angle_gamma   90.00
#
_symmetry.space_group_name_H-M   'P 1'
#
loop_
_entity.id
_entity.type
_entity.pdbx_description
1 polymer ?
#
loop_
_entity_poly.entity_id
_entity_poly.type
_entity_poly.pdbx_seq_one_letter_code
_entity_poly.pdbx_strand_id
1 'polypeptide(L)'
;MLGAPDARLVRAKARLDRLDWWPTPVRVERIRIVVTPWLFRLPPWRRYDGFATHRVVFLRSSDVSDDLLTHELCHVWQMQHRPWRMPLSYLRTGYRRSPYERQAREAAARTLDNA
;
A
#
# COMPACT_ATOMS: atom_id res chain seq x y z
N MET A 1 13.03 22.43 3.73
CA MET A 1 12.61 21.57 4.85
C MET A 1 11.99 20.30 4.29
N LEU A 2 12.74 19.19 4.26
CA LEU A 2 12.13 17.87 4.07
C LEU A 2 11.36 17.60 5.37
N GLY A 3 10.02 17.68 5.31
CA GLY A 3 9.17 17.42 6.48
C GLY A 3 9.46 16.03 7.04
N ALA A 4 9.30 15.87 8.36
CA ALA A 4 9.45 14.57 9.01
C ALA A 4 8.62 13.50 8.26
N PRO A 5 9.13 12.26 8.13
CA PRO A 5 8.39 11.19 7.47
C PRO A 5 7.03 10.99 8.15
N ASP A 6 5.97 10.82 7.36
CA ASP A 6 4.60 10.62 7.87
C ASP A 6 4.62 9.43 8.85
N ALA A 7 4.23 9.67 10.11
CA ALA A 7 4.30 8.67 11.17
C ALA A 7 3.51 7.40 10.83
N ARG A 8 2.45 7.52 10.00
CA ARG A 8 1.67 6.36 9.54
C ARG A 8 2.47 5.51 8.56
N LEU A 9 3.28 6.11 7.68
CA LEU A 9 4.22 5.37 6.83
C LEU A 9 5.30 4.67 7.65
N VAL A 10 5.78 5.31 8.72
CA VAL A 10 6.79 4.70 9.61
C VAL A 10 6.21 3.45 10.30
N ARG A 11 4.98 3.52 10.83
CA ARG A 11 4.33 2.34 11.45
C ARG A 11 4.04 1.23 10.44
N ALA A 12 3.47 1.57 9.29
CA ALA A 12 3.22 0.60 8.23
C ALA A 12 4.53 -0.05 7.73
N LYS A 13 5.61 0.72 7.62
CA LYS A 13 6.94 0.19 7.29
C LYS A 13 7.43 -0.76 8.38
N ALA A 14 7.37 -0.36 9.65
CA ALA A 14 7.81 -1.20 10.76
C ALA A 14 7.06 -2.54 10.81
N ARG A 15 5.77 -2.56 10.44
CA ARG A 15 4.99 -3.79 10.26
C ARG A 15 5.55 -4.65 9.13
N LEU A 16 5.76 -4.07 7.94
CA LEU A 16 6.30 -4.80 6.78
C LEU A 16 7.75 -5.28 6.98
N ASP A 17 8.57 -4.54 7.74
CA ASP A 17 9.95 -4.91 8.04
C ASP A 17 10.05 -6.21 8.86
N ARG A 18 8.94 -6.67 9.46
CA ARG A 18 8.85 -7.98 10.13
C ARG A 18 8.72 -9.15 9.14
N LEU A 19 8.51 -8.86 7.86
CA LEU A 19 8.32 -9.85 6.79
C LEU A 19 9.57 -9.91 5.90
N ASP A 20 10.00 -11.12 5.55
CA ASP A 20 11.17 -11.40 4.70
C ASP A 20 10.81 -11.68 3.24
N TRP A 21 9.63 -11.22 2.80
CA TRP A 21 9.03 -11.61 1.52
C TRP A 21 9.69 -11.04 0.28
N TRP A 22 10.53 -10.01 0.43
CA TRP A 22 11.33 -9.47 -0.65
C TRP A 22 12.77 -9.21 -0.19
N PRO A 23 13.76 -9.26 -1.10
CA PRO A 23 15.17 -9.15 -0.75
C PRO A 23 15.56 -7.84 -0.06
N THR A 24 14.85 -6.75 -0.33
CA THR A 24 15.14 -5.44 0.27
C THR A 24 13.89 -4.87 0.94
N PRO A 25 14.00 -4.21 2.10
CA PRO A 25 12.85 -3.57 2.75
C PRO A 25 12.18 -2.51 1.87
N VAL A 26 10.92 -2.20 2.15
CA VAL A 26 10.21 -1.13 1.44
C VAL A 26 10.85 0.24 1.73
N ARG A 27 11.17 0.98 0.67
CA ARG A 27 11.68 2.36 0.77
C ARG A 27 10.53 3.34 0.85
N VAL A 28 10.47 4.14 1.91
CA VAL A 28 9.36 5.07 2.19
C VAL A 28 9.73 6.54 2.03
N GLU A 29 11.01 6.86 1.84
CA GLU A 29 11.56 8.22 1.88
C GLU A 29 11.01 9.11 0.77
N ARG A 30 10.57 8.49 -0.33
CA ARG A 30 9.99 9.17 -1.49
C ARG A 30 8.49 8.91 -1.64
N ILE A 31 7.87 8.26 -0.66
CA ILE A 31 6.45 7.94 -0.68
C ILE A 31 5.66 9.08 -0.08
N ARG A 32 4.61 9.51 -0.77
CA ARG A 32 3.69 10.56 -0.31
C ARG A 32 2.31 9.96 -0.07
N ILE A 33 1.72 10.28 1.08
CA ILE A 33 0.30 10.03 1.32
C ILE A 33 -0.48 11.24 0.82
N VAL A 34 -1.50 11.00 0.02
CA VAL A 34 -2.38 12.03 -0.54
C VAL A 34 -3.82 11.67 -0.21
N VAL A 35 -4.47 12.48 0.62
CA VAL A 35 -5.89 12.32 0.95
C VAL A 35 -6.71 13.10 -0.07
N THR A 36 -7.41 12.38 -0.95
CA THR A 36 -8.20 12.97 -2.05
C THR A 36 -9.59 12.35 -2.10
N PRO A 37 -10.52 12.74 -1.21
CA PRO A 37 -11.84 12.10 -1.13
C PRO A 37 -12.62 12.20 -2.44
N TRP A 38 -12.44 13.28 -3.19
CA TRP A 38 -13.13 13.51 -4.48
C TRP A 38 -12.77 12.45 -5.52
N LEU A 39 -11.54 11.91 -5.52
CA LEU A 39 -11.11 10.86 -6.44
C LEU A 39 -11.92 9.58 -6.23
N PHE A 40 -12.21 9.26 -4.97
CA PHE A 40 -13.01 8.11 -4.57
C PHE A 40 -14.52 8.32 -4.75
N ARG A 41 -14.96 9.46 -5.30
CA ARG A 41 -16.35 9.64 -5.77
C ARG A 41 -16.55 9.16 -7.20
N LEU A 42 -15.46 8.94 -7.95
CA LEU A 42 -15.50 8.53 -9.36
C LEU A 42 -15.71 7.00 -9.49
N PRO A 43 -16.49 6.51 -10.49
CA PRO A 43 -16.89 5.11 -10.59
C PRO A 43 -15.78 4.04 -10.53
N PRO A 44 -14.59 4.21 -11.13
CA PRO A 44 -13.55 3.18 -11.03
C PRO A 44 -13.01 3.03 -9.60
N TRP A 45 -12.95 4.14 -8.87
CA TRP A 45 -12.29 4.24 -7.56
C TRP A 45 -13.29 4.21 -6.39
N ARG A 46 -14.59 4.32 -6.66
CA ARG A 46 -15.66 4.41 -5.65
C ARG A 46 -15.71 3.25 -4.66
N ARG A 47 -15.19 2.09 -5.03
CA ARG A 47 -15.17 0.87 -4.20
C ARG A 47 -13.95 0.72 -3.31
N TYR A 48 -12.97 1.62 -3.40
CA TYR A 48 -11.69 1.52 -2.69
C TYR A 48 -11.61 2.57 -1.58
N ASP A 49 -10.86 2.28 -0.53
CA ASP A 49 -10.58 3.25 0.55
C ASP A 49 -9.14 3.79 0.47
N GLY A 50 -8.29 3.09 -0.28
CA GLY A 50 -6.97 3.53 -0.69
C GLY A 50 -6.54 2.84 -1.98
N PHE A 51 -5.48 3.36 -2.60
CA PHE A 51 -4.68 2.62 -3.57
C PHE A 51 -3.26 3.19 -3.66
N ALA A 52 -2.28 2.34 -3.88
CA ALA A 52 -0.89 2.72 -4.06
C ALA A 52 -0.46 2.79 -5.54
N THR A 53 0.46 3.72 -5.80
CA THR A 53 1.29 3.80 -7.00
C THR A 53 2.77 3.66 -6.58
N HIS A 54 3.72 3.73 -7.53
CA HIS A 54 5.16 3.62 -7.21
C HIS A 54 5.67 4.66 -6.21
N ARG A 55 5.00 5.82 -6.07
CA ARG A 55 5.46 6.94 -5.23
C ARG A 55 4.38 7.60 -4.39
N VAL A 56 3.11 7.33 -4.67
CA VAL A 56 1.99 8.00 -4.01
C VAL A 56 0.97 6.97 -3.56
N VAL A 57 0.56 7.07 -2.29
CA VAL A 57 -0.56 6.34 -1.72
C VAL A 57 -1.75 7.30 -1.64
N PHE A 58 -2.80 7.02 -2.39
CA PHE A 58 -4.04 7.79 -2.37
C PHE A 58 -4.99 7.19 -1.34
N LEU A 59 -5.59 8.04 -0.51
CA LEU A 59 -6.56 7.64 0.52
C LEU A 59 -7.86 8.42 0.39
N ARG A 60 -8.97 7.77 0.73
CA ARG A 60 -10.30 8.39 0.79
C ARG A 60 -10.41 9.37 1.96
N SER A 61 -9.85 9.02 3.13
CA SER A 61 -9.87 9.80 4.37
C SER A 61 -8.47 9.84 5.00
N SER A 62 -8.23 10.78 5.91
CA SER A 62 -7.03 10.79 6.76
C SER A 62 -7.10 9.75 7.87
N ASP A 63 -8.31 9.42 8.30
CA ASP A 63 -8.64 8.40 9.29
C ASP A 63 -8.79 7.05 8.57
N VAL A 64 -7.65 6.39 8.36
CA VAL A 64 -7.58 5.05 7.80
C VAL A 64 -6.85 4.14 8.77
N SER A 65 -7.23 2.86 8.80
CA SER A 65 -6.55 1.89 9.64
C SER A 65 -5.09 1.70 9.23
N ASP A 66 -4.24 1.37 10.20
CA ASP A 66 -2.86 0.98 9.94
C ASP A 66 -2.80 -0.29 9.05
N ASP A 67 -3.84 -1.13 9.07
CA ASP A 67 -3.98 -2.28 8.18
C ASP A 67 -4.11 -1.88 6.71
N LEU A 68 -4.97 -0.88 6.42
CA LEU A 68 -5.12 -0.37 5.05
C LEU A 68 -3.80 0.22 4.56
N LEU A 69 -3.11 1.00 5.40
CA LEU A 69 -1.80 1.55 5.01
C LEU A 69 -0.72 0.49 4.84
N THR A 70 -0.72 -0.56 5.66
CA THR A 70 0.20 -1.70 5.52
C THR A 70 -0.06 -2.46 4.22
N HIS A 71 -1.34 -2.66 3.89
CA HIS A 71 -1.78 -3.25 2.62
C HIS A 71 -1.28 -2.42 1.42
N GLU A 72 -1.56 -1.11 1.41
CA GLU A 72 -1.13 -0.24 0.32
C GLU A 72 0.40 -0.12 0.22
N LEU A 73 1.10 -0.09 1.35
CA LEU A 73 2.55 -0.05 1.36
C LEU A 73 3.16 -1.38 0.87
N CYS A 74 2.48 -2.52 1.07
CA CYS A 74 2.87 -3.79 0.46
C CYS A 74 2.83 -3.71 -1.07
N HIS A 75 1.83 -3.03 -1.65
CA HIS A 75 1.81 -2.78 -3.10
C HIS A 75 2.98 -1.93 -3.58
N VAL A 76 3.37 -0.90 -2.83
CA VAL A 76 4.60 -0.14 -3.11
C VAL A 76 5.80 -1.07 -3.09
N TRP A 77 5.91 -1.93 -2.07
CA TRP A 77 7.02 -2.86 -1.92
C TRP A 77 7.14 -3.84 -3.10
N GLN A 78 5.99 -4.39 -3.53
CA GLN A 78 5.87 -5.23 -4.72
C GLN A 78 6.27 -4.46 -5.98
N MET A 79 5.79 -3.23 -6.17
CA MET A 79 6.14 -2.41 -7.32
C MET A 79 7.62 -1.99 -7.32
N GLN A 80 8.27 -1.84 -6.16
CA GLN A 80 9.71 -1.58 -6.09
C GLN A 80 10.54 -2.78 -6.60
N HIS A 81 10.04 -4.01 -6.45
CA HIS A 81 10.72 -5.22 -6.92
C HIS A 81 10.23 -5.74 -8.28
N ARG A 82 8.99 -5.41 -8.65
CA ARG A 82 8.25 -5.90 -9.82
C ARG A 82 7.41 -4.78 -10.44
N PRO A 83 8.03 -3.68 -10.92
CA PRO A 83 7.35 -2.44 -11.28
C PRO A 83 6.33 -2.59 -12.40
N TRP A 84 6.54 -3.53 -13.31
CA TRP A 84 5.66 -3.79 -14.45
C TRP A 84 4.80 -5.04 -14.23
N ARG A 85 5.37 -6.10 -13.66
CA ARG A 85 4.67 -7.39 -13.50
C ARG A 85 3.49 -7.27 -12.54
N MET A 86 3.58 -6.42 -11.51
CA MET A 86 2.50 -6.25 -10.55
C MET A 86 1.30 -5.52 -11.18
N PRO A 87 1.44 -4.31 -11.79
CA PRO A 87 0.31 -3.65 -12.45
C PRO A 87 -0.29 -4.47 -13.61
N LEU A 88 0.56 -5.10 -14.43
CA LEU A 88 0.10 -5.92 -15.55
C LEU A 88 -0.66 -7.17 -15.08
N SER A 89 -0.39 -7.68 -13.87
CA SER A 89 -1.15 -8.81 -13.32
C SER A 89 -2.64 -8.48 -13.18
N TYR A 90 -2.99 -7.23 -12.86
CA TYR A 90 -4.38 -6.81 -12.70
C TYR A 90 -5.16 -6.84 -14.00
N LEU A 91 -4.49 -6.58 -15.13
CA LEU A 91 -5.09 -6.69 -16.47
C LEU A 91 -5.29 -8.16 -16.87
N ARG A 92 -4.37 -9.06 -16.48
CA ARG A 92 -4.40 -10.47 -16.88
C ARG A 92 -5.31 -11.34 -16.01
N THR A 93 -5.20 -11.25 -14.69
CA THR A 93 -5.93 -12.13 -13.75
C THR A 93 -7.14 -11.45 -13.12
N GLY A 94 -7.26 -10.14 -13.28
CA GLY A 94 -8.16 -9.31 -12.50
C GLY A 94 -7.62 -9.03 -11.10
N TYR A 95 -8.05 -7.91 -10.52
CA TYR A 95 -7.61 -7.42 -9.21
C TYR A 95 -7.77 -8.46 -8.09
N ARG A 96 -8.99 -9.02 -7.93
CA ARG A 96 -9.33 -9.95 -6.82
C ARG A 96 -8.58 -11.28 -6.83
N ARG A 97 -8.12 -11.74 -8.00
CA ARG A 97 -7.42 -13.03 -8.15
C ARG A 97 -5.90 -12.86 -8.19
N SER A 98 -5.41 -11.62 -8.09
CA SER A 98 -3.98 -11.35 -8.17
C SER A 98 -3.25 -11.90 -6.93
N PRO A 99 -2.13 -12.62 -7.10
CA PRO A 99 -1.31 -13.05 -5.97
C PRO A 99 -0.77 -11.86 -5.17
N TYR A 100 -0.62 -10.70 -5.80
CA TYR A 100 -0.17 -9.45 -5.16
C TYR A 100 -1.21 -8.88 -4.20
N GLU A 101 -2.49 -8.91 -4.59
CA GLU A 101 -3.62 -8.53 -3.73
C GLU A 101 -3.74 -9.47 -2.52
N ARG A 102 -3.59 -10.79 -2.75
CA ARG A 102 -3.57 -11.78 -1.65
C ARG A 102 -2.40 -11.53 -0.69
N GLN A 103 -1.20 -11.31 -1.21
CA GLN A 103 -0.02 -11.02 -0.39
C GLN A 103 -0.20 -9.72 0.41
N ALA A 104 -0.78 -8.67 -0.17
CA ALA A 104 -1.01 -7.41 0.54
C ALA A 104 -2.02 -7.57 1.70
N ARG A 105 -3.07 -8.37 1.51
CA ARG A 105 -3.99 -8.74 2.60
C ARG A 105 -3.30 -9.54 3.69
N GLU A 106 -2.48 -10.52 3.30
CA GLU A 106 -1.71 -11.34 4.23
C GLU A 106 -0.71 -10.51 5.03
N ALA A 107 -0.07 -9.50 4.42
CA ALA A 107 0.84 -8.59 5.11
C ALA A 107 0.13 -7.85 6.24
N ALA A 108 -1.04 -7.27 5.95
CA ALA A 108 -1.84 -6.61 6.97
C ALA A 108 -2.25 -7.62 8.08
N ALA A 109 -2.76 -8.79 7.70
CA ALA A 109 -3.18 -9.84 8.63
C ALA A 109 -2.06 -10.32 9.57
N ARG A 110 -0.87 -10.62 9.04
CA ARG A 110 0.26 -11.16 9.83
C ARG A 110 0.96 -10.15 10.71
N THR A 111 0.76 -8.88 10.44
CA THR A 111 1.44 -7.79 11.16
C THR A 111 0.47 -7.00 12.01
N LEU A 112 -0.77 -7.47 12.16
CA LEU A 112 -1.70 -6.92 13.13
C LEU A 112 -1.04 -7.00 14.50
N ASP A 113 -0.73 -5.83 15.07
CA ASP A 113 -0.38 -5.73 16.47
C ASP A 113 -1.66 -6.01 17.23
N ASN A 114 -1.74 -7.21 17.84
CA ASN A 114 -2.66 -7.44 18.94
C ASN A 114 -2.20 -6.52 20.08
N ALA A 115 -2.74 -5.31 20.12
CA ALA A 115 -2.56 -4.39 21.24
C ALA A 115 -3.07 -5.02 22.54
#